data_AF-A0A7M1VJT5-F1
#
_entry.id   AF-A0A7M1VJT5-F1
#
_cell.length_a   1.000
_cell.length_b   1.000
_cell.length_c   1.000
_cell.angle_alpha   90.00
_cell.angle_beta   90.00
_cell.angle_gamma   90.00
#
_symmetry.space_group_name_H-M   'P 1'
#
loop_
_entity.id
_entity.type
_entity.pdbx_description
1 polymer ?
#
loop_
_entity_poly.entity_id
_entity_poly.type
_entity_poly.pdbx_seq_one_letter_code
_entity_poly.pdbx_strand_id
1 'polypeptide(L)' 'MNTFWDNISKFPRFLVSIIAGFFLTTLYPIFELLKDKKKRFFTVIIILLIIISTYILLRLMLDLN' A
#
# COMPACT_ATOMS: atom_id res chain seq x y z
N MET A 1 34.22 16.63 -1.27
CA MET A 1 33.30 16.26 -2.36
C MET A 1 32.78 14.82 -2.25
N ASN A 2 33.57 13.85 -1.75
CA ASN A 2 33.13 12.45 -1.61
C ASN A 2 31.92 12.27 -0.69
N THR A 3 31.83 13.01 0.41
CA THR A 3 30.71 12.96 1.36
C THR A 3 29.36 13.33 0.77
N PHE A 4 29.32 14.27 -0.19
CA PHE A 4 28.06 14.66 -0.85
C PHE A 4 27.53 13.54 -1.75
N TRP A 5 28.39 12.98 -2.60
CA TRP A 5 28.04 11.87 -3.48
C TRP A 5 27.69 10.60 -2.69
N ASP A 6 28.39 10.35 -1.59
CA ASP A 6 28.06 9.27 -0.64
C ASP A 6 26.64 9.41 -0.09
N ASN A 7 26.25 10.62 0.33
CA ASN A 7 24.92 10.87 0.89
C ASN A 7 23.81 10.75 -0.16
N ILE A 8 24.05 11.22 -1.39
CA ILE A 8 23.11 11.05 -2.51
C ILE A 8 22.84 9.57 -2.78
N SER A 9 23.85 8.70 -2.71
CA SER A 9 23.65 7.26 -2.93
C SER A 9 22.91 6.56 -1.76
N LYS A 10 23.06 7.07 -0.53
CA LYS A 10 22.44 6.52 0.68
C LYS A 10 20.98 6.92 0.83
N PHE A 11 20.61 8.11 0.37
CA PHE A 11 19.25 8.64 0.52
C PHE A 11 18.17 7.78 -0.17
N PRO A 12 18.32 7.31 -1.41
CA PRO A 12 17.36 6.39 -2.04
C PRO A 12 17.17 5.10 -1.24
N ARG A 13 18.27 4.53 -0.72
CA ARG A 13 18.22 3.31 0.09
C ARG A 13 17.42 3.56 1.38
N PHE A 14 17.68 4.67 2.06
CA PHE A 14 16.94 5.09 3.24
C PHE A 14 15.45 5.29 2.94
N LEU A 15 15.13 5.99 1.86
CA LEU A 15 13.75 6.26 1.44
C LEU A 15 13.00 4.96 1.16
N VAL A 16 13.60 4.03 0.42
CA VAL A 16 13.01 2.70 0.15
C VAL A 16 12.82 1.92 1.46
N SER A 17 13.81 1.94 2.36
CA SER A 17 13.69 1.25 3.66
C SER A 17 12.56 1.81 4.51
N ILE A 18 12.37 3.13 4.55
CA ILE A 18 11.27 3.75 5.28
C ILE A 18 9.93 3.42 4.65
N ILE A 19 9.80 3.58 3.33
CA ILE A 19 8.55 3.28 2.63
C ILE A 19 8.18 1.81 2.83
N ALA A 20 9.14 0.89 2.69
CA ALA A 20 8.91 -0.53 2.92
C ALA A 20 8.53 -0.83 4.37
N GLY A 21 9.26 -0.29 5.35
CA GLY A 21 8.94 -0.47 6.77
C GLY A 21 7.57 0.09 7.14
N PHE A 22 7.23 1.28 6.63
CA PHE A 22 5.92 1.89 6.80
C PHE A 22 4.82 1.01 6.19
N PHE A 23 4.95 0.60 4.93
CA PHE A 23 3.99 -0.28 4.28
C PHE A 23 3.78 -1.59 5.05
N LEU A 24 4.86 -2.24 5.47
CA LEU A 24 4.78 -3.52 6.19
C LEU A 24 4.11 -3.35 7.56
N THR A 25 4.45 -2.31 8.31
CA THR A 25 3.88 -2.06 9.65
C THR A 25 2.42 -1.60 9.58
N THR A 26 2.08 -0.71 8.65
CA THR A 26 0.71 -0.25 8.45
C THR A 26 -0.21 -1.35 7.92
N LEU A 27 0.27 -2.20 7.00
CA LEU A 27 -0.54 -3.28 6.44
C LEU A 27 -0.50 -4.58 7.26
N TYR A 28 0.36 -4.69 8.27
CA TYR A 28 0.48 -5.89 9.11
C TYR A 28 -0.87 -6.39 9.68
N PRO A 29 -1.74 -5.53 10.25
CA PRO A 29 -3.03 -5.97 10.77
C PRO A 29 -3.94 -6.56 9.68
N ILE A 30 -3.84 -6.04 8.45
CA ILE A 30 -4.59 -6.57 7.31
C ILE A 30 -4.09 -7.97 6.95
N PHE A 31 -2.77 -8.19 6.92
CA PHE A 31 -2.20 -9.52 6.72
C PHE A 31 -2.57 -10.48 7.84
N GLU A 32 -2.68 -10.01 9.08
CA GLU A 32 -3.11 -10.81 10.21
C GLU A 32 -4.59 -11.24 10.09
N LEU A 33 -5.48 -10.33 9.67
CA LEU A 33 -6.89 -10.63 9.41
C LEU A 33 -7.09 -11.69 8.32
N LEU A 34 -6.18 -11.75 7.34
CA LEU A 34 -6.22 -12.74 6.26
C LEU A 34 -5.78 -14.15 6.71
N LYS A 35 -5.09 -14.29 7.84
CA LYS A 35 -4.66 -15.60 8.37
C LYS A 35 -5.81 -16.39 8.98
N ASP A 36 -6.78 -15.71 9.60
CA ASP A 36 -7.97 -16.35 10.16
C ASP A 36 -8.96 -16.70 9.04
N LYS A 37 -9.21 -18.00 8.83
CA LYS A 37 -10.11 -18.49 7.78
C LYS A 37 -11.52 -17.89 7.85
N LYS A 38 -12.05 -17.60 9.05
CA LYS A 38 -13.39 -17.02 9.22
C LYS A 38 -13.42 -15.54 8.84
N LYS A 39 -12.38 -14.78 9.22
CA LYS A 39 -12.28 -13.35 8.94
C LYS A 39 -11.81 -13.07 7.51
N ARG A 40 -11.02 -13.97 6.91
CA ARG A 40 -10.47 -13.83 5.56
C ARG A 40 -11.52 -13.54 4.51
N PHE A 41 -12.64 -14.27 4.52
CA PHE A 41 -13.71 -14.07 3.55
C PHE A 41 -14.29 -12.64 3.63
N PHE A 42 -14.59 -12.19 4.85
CA PHE A 42 -15.10 -10.84 5.10
C PHE A 42 -14.09 -9.75 4.72
N THR A 43 -12.82 -9.92 5.08
CA THR A 43 -11.74 -8.99 4.73
C THR A 43 -11.57 -8.87 3.21
N VAL A 44 -11.60 -9.99 2.48
CA VAL A 44 -11.50 -9.97 1.01
C VAL A 44 -12.69 -9.25 0.36
N ILE A 45 -13.91 -9.47 0.85
CA ILE A 45 -15.09 -8.77 0.34
C ILE A 45 -15.00 -7.26 0.55
N ILE A 46 -14.57 -6.82 1.73
CA ILE A 46 -14.40 -5.39 2.02
C ILE A 46 -13.36 -4.78 1.08
N ILE A 47 -12.22 -5.44 0.88
CA ILE A 47 -11.17 -4.96 -0.03
C ILE A 47 -11.71 -4.84 -1.45
N LEU A 48 -12.45 -5.84 -1.93
CA LEU A 48 -13.08 -5.80 -3.26
C LEU A 48 -14.08 -4.67 -3.38
N LEU A 49 -14.93 -4.45 -2.37
CA LEU A 49 -15.89 -3.34 -2.37
C LEU A 49 -15.19 -1.99 -2.44
N ILE A 50 -14.10 -1.80 -1.69
CA ILE A 50 -13.30 -0.57 -1.73
C ILE A 50 -12.69 -0.36 -3.13
N ILE A 51 -12.15 -1.41 -3.76
CA ILE A 51 -11.56 -1.31 -5.10
C ILE A 51 -12.63 -0.98 -6.13
N ILE A 52 -13.77 -1.68 -6.10
CA ILE A 52 -14.88 -1.45 -7.04
C ILE A 52 -15.45 -0.05 -6.86
N SER A 53 -15.68 0.40 -5.62
CA SER A 53 -16.21 1.75 -5.37
C SER A 53 -15.25 2.82 -5.84
N THR A 54 -13.94 2.65 -5.57
CA THR A 54 -12.91 3.58 -6.05
C THR A 54 -12.85 3.59 -7.57
N TYR A 55 -12.93 2.43 -8.22
CA TYR A 55 -12.97 2.32 -9.68
C TYR A 55 -14.18 3.06 -10.26
N ILE A 56 -15.38 2.84 -9.71
CA ILE A 56 -16.60 3.53 -10.14
C ILE A 56 -16.46 5.04 -9.95
N LEU A 57 -15.96 5.50 -8.80
CA LEU A 57 -15.73 6.93 -8.55
C LEU A 57 -14.77 7.54 -9.57
N LEU A 58 -13.63 6.90 -9.82
CA LEU A 58 -12.67 7.36 -10.83
C LEU A 58 -13.29 7.38 -12.23
N ARG A 59 -14.06 6.34 -12.58
CA ARG A 59 -14.76 6.26 -13.86
C ARG A 59 -15.74 7.42 -14.05
N LEU A 60 -16.52 7.74 -13.01
CA LEU A 60 -17.44 8.88 -13.00
C LEU A 60 -16.71 10.22 -13.10
N MET A 61 -15.58 10.37 -12.38
CA MET A 61 -14.78 11.60 -12.42
C MET A 61 -14.11 11.84 -13.78
N LEU A 62 -13.76 10.76 -14.48
CA LEU A 62 -13.11 10.80 -15.79
C LEU A 62 -14.11 10.78 -16.96
N ASP A 63 -15.42 10.77 -16.67
CA ASP A 63 -16.51 10.65 -17.66
C ASP A 63 -16.29 9.48 -18.64
N LEU A 64 -15.71 8.39 -18.13
CA LEU A 64 -15.46 7.17 -18.91
C LEU A 64 -16.75 6.34 -18.90
N ASN A 65 -17.70 6.69 -19.76
CA ASN A 65 -19.02 6.06 -19.80
C ASN A 65 -19.03 4.58 -20.20
#